data_AF-A0A3N1Y7F1-F1
#
_entry.id   AF-A0A3N1Y7F1-F1
#
_cell.length_a   1.000
_cell.length_b   1.000
_cell.length_c   1.000
_cell.angle_alpha   90.00
_cell.angle_beta   90.00
_cell.angle_gamma   90.00
#
_symmetry.space_group_name_H-M   'P 1'
#
loop_
_entity.id
_entity.type
_entity.pdbx_description
1 polymer ?
#
loop_
_entity_poly.entity_id
_entity_poly.type
_entity_poly.pdbx_seq_one_letter_code
_entity_poly.pdbx_strand_id
1 'polypeptide(L)'
;MWLIDQIAEARIREAMAQGAFDGLPGAGRPLVLDDDRHVPEHLRVAYRILRNAGFLPPEAALRREIRTVEERAALSRRLQCLLIRLDETRAARLRRGPYAARLAARFAAP
;
A
#
# COMPACT_ATOMS: atom_id res chain seq x y z
N MET A 1 15.55 -7.82 -41.07
CA MET A 1 15.93 -7.50 -39.67
C MET A 1 16.21 -6.00 -39.61
N TRP A 2 15.61 -5.28 -38.68
CA TRP A 2 15.69 -3.80 -38.62
C TRP A 2 17.08 -3.35 -38.15
N LEU A 3 17.49 -2.12 -38.51
CA LEU A 3 18.78 -1.52 -38.11
C LEU A 3 18.94 -1.49 -36.57
N ILE A 4 17.84 -1.27 -35.85
CA ILE A 4 17.80 -1.23 -34.39
C ILE A 4 18.21 -2.59 -33.78
N ASP A 5 17.76 -3.69 -34.38
CA ASP A 5 18.08 -5.04 -33.93
C ASP A 5 19.59 -5.30 -34.00
N GLN A 6 20.23 -4.87 -35.09
CA GLN A 6 21.68 -5.06 -35.29
C GLN A 6 22.52 -4.26 -34.29
N ILE A 7 22.09 -3.03 -33.99
CA ILE A 7 22.76 -2.17 -33.00
C ILE A 7 22.60 -2.76 -31.60
N ALA A 8 21.39 -3.21 -31.24
CA ALA A 8 21.13 -3.84 -29.94
C ALA A 8 22.00 -5.10 -29.76
N GLU A 9 22.02 -5.97 -30.77
CA GLU A 9 22.80 -7.20 -30.77
C GLU A 9 24.32 -6.94 -30.63
N ALA A 10 24.86 -5.96 -31.35
CA ALA A 10 26.26 -5.58 -31.24
C ALA A 10 26.62 -5.11 -29.82
N ARG A 11 25.76 -4.29 -29.20
CA ARG A 11 25.94 -3.80 -27.83
C ARG A 11 25.86 -4.91 -26.79
N ILE A 12 24.94 -5.87 -26.96
CA ILE A 12 24.82 -7.02 -26.06
C ILE A 12 26.12 -7.85 -26.08
N ARG A 13 26.66 -8.14 -27.28
CA ARG A 13 27.91 -8.92 -27.39
C ARG A 13 29.12 -8.19 -26.79
N GLU A 14 29.20 -6.88 -26.99
CA GLU A 14 30.26 -6.06 -26.39
C GLU A 14 30.19 -6.11 -24.85
N ALA A 15 29.00 -5.96 -24.27
CA ALA A 15 28.79 -6.07 -22.82
C ALA A 15 29.10 -7.48 -22.28
N MET A 16 28.79 -8.54 -23.04
CA MET A 16 29.16 -9.91 -22.70
C MET A 16 30.68 -10.11 -22.67
N ALA A 17 31.40 -9.60 -23.67
CA ALA A 17 32.85 -9.71 -23.74
C ALA A 17 33.55 -8.96 -22.59
N GLN A 18 32.92 -7.91 -22.07
CA GLN A 18 33.40 -7.14 -20.92
C GLN A 18 33.04 -7.74 -19.56
N GLY A 19 32.33 -8.88 -19.53
CA GLY A 19 31.88 -9.50 -18.27
C GLY A 19 30.82 -8.68 -17.53
N ALA A 20 30.11 -7.76 -18.21
CA ALA A 20 29.14 -6.86 -17.56
C ALA A 20 27.92 -7.60 -16.97
N PHE A 21 27.72 -8.87 -17.34
CA PHE A 21 26.67 -9.74 -16.79
C PHE A 21 27.16 -10.62 -15.64
N ASP A 22 28.45 -10.62 -15.32
CA ASP A 22 29.02 -11.41 -14.24
C ASP A 22 28.75 -10.74 -12.88
N GLY A 23 28.23 -11.52 -11.92
CA GLY A 23 27.99 -11.03 -10.56
C GLY A 23 26.78 -10.10 -10.38
N LEU A 24 25.85 -10.07 -11.34
CA LEU A 24 24.63 -9.27 -11.20
C LEU A 24 23.84 -9.63 -9.93
N PRO A 25 23.25 -8.64 -9.24
CA PRO A 25 22.45 -8.89 -8.06
C PRO A 25 21.25 -9.79 -8.42
N GLY A 26 21.20 -10.98 -7.82
CA GLY A 26 20.18 -11.99 -8.11
C GLY A 26 20.60 -13.08 -9.10
N ALA A 27 21.83 -13.06 -9.63
CA ALA A 27 22.36 -14.13 -10.47
C ALA A 27 22.30 -15.49 -9.74
N GLY A 28 21.70 -16.49 -10.38
CA GLY A 28 21.49 -17.82 -9.83
C GLY A 28 20.43 -17.93 -8.72
N ARG A 29 19.73 -16.84 -8.38
CA ARG A 29 18.64 -16.85 -7.39
C ARG A 29 17.28 -16.88 -8.08
N PRO A 30 16.24 -17.46 -7.43
CA PRO A 30 14.88 -17.37 -7.95
C PRO A 30 14.48 -15.92 -8.20
N LEU A 31 13.89 -15.65 -9.38
CA LEU A 31 13.37 -14.32 -9.71
C LEU A 31 12.29 -13.91 -8.71
N VAL A 32 12.47 -12.75 -8.08
CA VAL A 32 11.41 -12.09 -7.30
C VAL A 32 10.46 -11.45 -8.30
N LEU A 33 9.31 -12.07 -8.50
CA LEU A 33 8.26 -11.53 -9.36
C LEU A 33 7.56 -10.39 -8.60
N ASP A 34 7.73 -9.17 -9.09
CA ASP A 34 6.95 -8.02 -8.64
C ASP A 34 5.46 -8.26 -8.91
N ASP A 35 4.60 -7.90 -7.94
CA ASP A 35 3.16 -8.17 -7.99
C ASP A 35 2.43 -7.13 -8.88
N ASP A 36 2.76 -7.13 -10.18
CA ASP A 36 2.21 -6.21 -11.19
C ASP A 36 0.80 -6.62 -11.67
N ARG A 37 0.06 -7.43 -10.90
CA ARG A 37 -1.31 -7.88 -11.24
C ARG A 37 -2.28 -6.71 -11.46
N HIS A 38 -1.98 -5.56 -10.87
CA HIS A 38 -2.76 -4.32 -10.99
C HIS A 38 -2.43 -3.50 -12.25
N VAL A 39 -1.48 -3.97 -13.07
CA VAL A 39 -1.09 -3.34 -14.33
C VAL A 39 -1.54 -4.25 -15.48
N PRO A 40 -2.27 -3.71 -16.48
CA PRO A 40 -2.65 -4.46 -17.67
C PRO A 40 -1.43 -5.15 -18.30
N GLU A 41 -1.60 -6.39 -18.76
CA GLU A 41 -0.49 -7.25 -19.22
C GLU A 41 0.41 -6.56 -20.25
N HIS A 42 -0.20 -5.88 -21.23
CA HIS A 42 0.51 -5.14 -22.28
C HIS A 42 1.34 -3.94 -21.77
N LEU A 43 1.10 -3.45 -20.55
CA LEU A 43 1.81 -2.29 -19.97
C LEU A 43 2.87 -2.68 -18.95
N ARG A 44 2.89 -3.92 -18.44
CA ARG A 44 3.81 -4.33 -17.36
C ARG A 44 5.28 -4.14 -17.74
N VAL A 45 5.65 -4.49 -18.98
CA VAL A 45 7.03 -4.38 -19.46
C VAL A 45 7.47 -2.91 -19.49
N ALA A 46 6.65 -2.03 -20.07
CA ALA A 46 6.93 -0.60 -20.11
C ALA A 46 7.03 -0.01 -18.69
N TYR A 47 6.12 -0.38 -17.79
CA TYR A 47 6.14 0.07 -16.40
C TYR A 47 7.37 -0.39 -15.63
N ARG A 48 7.82 -1.63 -15.87
CA ARG A 48 9.01 -2.20 -15.24
C ARG A 48 10.28 -1.55 -15.75
N ILE A 49 10.38 -1.26 -17.04
CA ILE A 49 11.50 -0.50 -17.62
C ILE A 49 11.59 0.89 -16.99
N LEU A 50 10.46 1.61 -16.88
CA LEU A 50 10.41 2.94 -16.26
C LEU A 50 10.81 2.91 -14.78
N ARG A 51 10.25 1.96 -14.01
CA ARG A 51 10.60 1.75 -12.60
C ARG A 51 12.10 1.49 -12.43
N ASN A 52 12.66 0.62 -13.27
CA ASN A 52 14.09 0.27 -13.22
C ASN A 52 14.99 1.46 -13.63
N ALA A 53 14.51 2.34 -14.51
CA ALA A 53 15.20 3.56 -14.91
C ALA A 53 15.07 4.71 -13.89
N GLY A 54 14.37 4.50 -12.77
CA GLY A 54 14.14 5.53 -11.74
C GLY A 54 13.03 6.53 -12.09
N PHE A 55 12.33 6.34 -13.21
CA PHE A 55 11.20 7.19 -13.60
C PHE A 55 9.91 6.57 -13.07
N LEU A 56 9.33 7.19 -12.04
CA LEU A 56 8.03 6.79 -11.51
C LEU A 56 6.92 7.46 -12.35
N PRO A 57 6.17 6.72 -13.18
CA PRO A 57 5.09 7.31 -13.97
C PRO A 57 3.99 7.90 -13.06
N PRO A 58 3.30 8.97 -13.50
CA PRO A 58 2.37 9.75 -12.67
C PRO A 58 1.24 8.90 -12.05
N GLU A 59 0.84 7.82 -12.71
CA GLU A 59 -0.16 6.88 -12.23
C GLU A 59 0.32 6.10 -10.98
N ALA A 60 1.63 5.83 -10.85
CA ALA A 60 2.18 5.18 -9.66
C ALA A 60 2.19 6.12 -8.46
N ALA A 61 2.44 7.41 -8.69
CA ALA A 61 2.35 8.44 -7.64
C ALA A 61 0.90 8.56 -7.14
N LEU A 62 -0.06 8.68 -8.05
CA LEU A 62 -1.48 8.74 -7.72
C LEU A 62 -1.97 7.49 -6.97
N ARG A 63 -1.51 6.30 -7.37
CA ARG A 63 -1.84 5.05 -6.65
C ARG A 63 -1.31 5.02 -5.21
N ARG A 64 -0.11 5.56 -4.97
CA ARG A 64 0.42 5.70 -3.60
C ARG A 64 -0.45 6.64 -2.77
N GLU A 65 -0.84 7.77 -3.36
CA GLU A 65 -1.74 8.74 -2.71
C GLU A 65 -3.09 8.11 -2.35
N ILE A 66 -3.73 7.40 -3.29
CA ILE A 66 -4.98 6.67 -3.06
C ILE A 66 -4.83 5.72 -1.87
N ARG A 67 -3.78 4.89 -1.85
CA ARG A 67 -3.54 3.95 -0.75
C ARG A 67 -3.40 4.66 0.61
N THR A 68 -2.65 5.76 0.68
CA THR A 68 -2.54 6.54 1.93
C THR A 68 -3.88 7.11 2.39
N VAL A 69 -4.74 7.53 1.45
CA VAL A 69 -6.09 8.02 1.78
C VAL A 69 -6.98 6.90 2.27
N GLU A 70 -6.93 5.72 1.66
CA GLU A 70 -7.68 4.53 2.08
C GLU A 70 -7.28 4.06 3.49
N GLU A 71 -5.98 4.02 3.79
CA GLU A 71 -5.46 3.67 5.11
C GLU A 71 -5.97 4.65 6.18
N ARG A 72 -5.95 5.97 5.89
CA ARG A 72 -6.51 7.00 6.78
C ARG A 72 -8.02 6.85 6.97
N ALA A 73 -8.76 6.55 5.90
CA ALA A 73 -10.19 6.32 5.97
C ALA A 73 -10.53 5.08 6.82
N ALA A 74 -9.75 4.00 6.70
CA ALA A 74 -9.90 2.80 7.50
C ALA A 74 -9.65 3.08 9.00
N LEU A 75 -8.61 3.84 9.33
CA LEU A 75 -8.34 4.29 10.70
C LEU A 75 -9.49 5.13 11.27
N SER A 76 -10.02 6.07 10.49
CA SER A 76 -11.16 6.91 10.89
C SER A 76 -12.42 6.09 11.20
N ARG A 77 -12.75 5.11 10.34
CA ARG A 77 -13.88 4.18 10.60
C ARG A 77 -13.69 3.38 11.88
N ARG A 78 -12.46 2.90 12.13
CA ARG A 78 -12.15 2.16 13.38
C ARG A 78 -12.32 3.05 14.60
N LEU A 79 -11.87 4.29 14.54
CA LEU A 79 -12.04 5.27 15.61
C LEU A 79 -13.53 5.54 15.89
N GLN A 80 -14.35 5.71 14.86
CA GLN A 80 -15.81 5.87 15.00
C GLN A 80 -16.44 4.66 15.72
N CYS A 81 -16.10 3.44 15.33
CA CYS A 81 -16.60 2.24 16.01
C CYS A 81 -16.18 2.18 17.50
N LEU A 82 -14.96 2.60 17.83
CA LEU A 82 -14.49 2.62 19.21
C LEU A 82 -15.22 3.68 20.05
N LEU A 83 -15.51 4.85 19.48
CA LEU A 83 -16.29 5.89 20.16
C LEU A 83 -17.70 5.40 20.49
N ILE A 84 -18.39 4.78 19.53
CA ILE A 84 -19.72 4.21 19.76
C ILE A 84 -19.70 3.19 20.90
N ARG A 85 -18.74 2.25 20.89
CA ARG A 85 -18.59 1.26 21.96
C ARG A 85 -18.29 1.89 23.32
N LEU A 86 -17.49 2.96 23.34
CA LEU A 86 -17.18 3.68 24.57
C LEU A 86 -18.44 4.33 25.16
N ASP A 87 -19.27 4.93 24.32
CA ASP A 87 -20.52 5.57 24.73
C ASP A 87 -21.54 4.55 25.22
N GLU A 88 -21.66 3.39 24.58
CA GLU A 88 -22.47 2.27 25.08
C GLU A 88 -22.01 1.81 26.48
N THR A 89 -20.69 1.67 26.65
CA THR A 89 -20.11 1.24 27.93
C THR A 89 -20.31 2.29 29.03
N ARG A 90 -20.15 3.58 28.70
CA ARG A 90 -20.40 4.70 29.60
C ARG A 90 -21.88 4.78 29.98
N ALA A 91 -22.80 4.67 29.03
CA ALA A 91 -24.23 4.69 29.28
C ALA A 91 -24.69 3.50 30.14
N ALA A 92 -24.11 2.31 29.93
CA ALA A 92 -24.37 1.14 30.76
C ALA A 92 -23.82 1.31 32.19
N ARG A 93 -22.62 1.88 32.34
CA ARG A 93 -22.01 2.18 33.64
C ARG A 93 -22.79 3.26 34.40
N LEU A 94 -23.26 4.30 33.71
CA LEU A 94 -24.08 5.35 34.31
C LEU A 94 -25.46 4.82 34.77
N ARG A 95 -26.04 3.85 34.05
CA ARG A 95 -27.30 3.20 34.44
C ARG A 95 -27.16 2.20 35.60
N ARG A 96 -26.02 1.52 35.73
CA ARG A 96 -25.81 0.46 36.74
C ARG A 96 -24.93 0.86 37.93
N GLY A 97 -24.31 2.04 37.90
CA GLY A 97 -23.36 2.47 38.93
C GLY A 97 -24.00 3.18 40.12
N PRO A 98 -23.25 3.39 41.23
CA PRO A 98 -23.72 4.11 42.42
C PRO A 98 -24.06 5.60 42.16
N TYR A 99 -23.72 6.11 40.97
CA TYR A 99 -24.15 7.40 40.48
C TYR A 99 -25.64 7.41 40.06
N ALA A 100 -26.11 6.34 39.39
CA ALA A 100 -27.52 6.19 39.01
C ALA A 100 -28.45 6.20 40.23
N ALA A 101 -28.06 5.46 41.27
CA ALA A 101 -28.80 5.40 42.53
C ALA A 101 -28.88 6.76 43.23
N ARG A 102 -27.78 7.54 43.23
CA ARG A 102 -27.74 8.89 43.79
C ARG A 102 -28.55 9.90 42.98
N LEU A 103 -28.58 9.76 41.66
CA LEU A 103 -29.41 10.59 40.78
C LEU A 103 -30.90 10.32 41.01
N ALA A 104 -31.30 9.05 41.08
CA ALA A 104 -32.69 8.65 41.37
C ALA A 104 -33.16 9.17 42.73
N ALA A 105 -32.32 9.05 43.77
CA ALA A 105 -32.65 9.56 45.10
C ALA A 105 -32.85 11.09 45.15
N ARG A 106 -32.13 11.84 44.30
CA ARG A 106 -32.23 13.31 44.23
C ARG A 106 -33.50 13.80 43.53
N PHE A 107 -34.05 13.03 42.58
CA PHE A 107 -35.28 13.36 41.86
C PHE A 107 -36.54 12.68 42.43
N ALA A 108 -36.38 11.80 43.43
CA ALA A 108 -37.48 11.12 44.12
C ALA A 108 -37.90 11.81 45.43
N ALA A 109 -37.24 12.90 45.83
CA ALA A 109 -37.69 13.73 46.93
C ALA A 109 -38.71 14.77 46.44
N PRO A 110 -39.86 14.97 47.13
CA PRO A 110 -40.90 15.93 46.75
C PRO A 110 -40.43 17.39 46.87
#